data_AF-A0A4Q6BXS3-F1
#
_entry.id   AF-A0A4Q6BXS3-F1
#
_cell.length_a   1.000
_cell.length_b   1.000
_cell.length_c   1.000
_cell.angle_alpha   90.00
_cell.angle_beta   90.00
_cell.angle_gamma   90.00
#
_symmetry.space_group_name_H-M   'P 1'
#
loop_
_entity.id
_entity.type
_entity.pdbx_description
1 polymer ?
#
loop_
_entity_poly.entity_id
_entity_poly.type
_entity_poly.pdbx_seq_one_letter_code
_entity_poly.pdbx_strand_id
1 'polypeptide(L)'
;ARLAPAPGTPQRAQYYRWMLFMANTLMPAYRAWFYAPEVAGEGNAEAVREHARLKIEGAWQRVAGHLQDHGPYLLGEDLSAADFLLTMLMRWSRNMPKPSDSWPALLTHATRMKARPAFAETCARESLTDWA
;
A
#
# COMPACT_ATOMS: atom_id res chain seq x y z
N ALA A 1 -17.77 -7.86 11.33
CA ALA A 1 -17.01 -7.87 10.06
C ALA A 1 -15.88 -8.89 10.15
N ARG A 2 -15.69 -9.74 9.13
CA ARG A 2 -14.58 -10.71 9.07
C ARG A 2 -13.35 -10.06 8.42
N LEU A 3 -12.60 -9.26 9.18
CA LEU A 3 -11.45 -8.50 8.67
C LEU A 3 -10.17 -9.34 8.48
N ALA A 4 -10.20 -10.61 8.89
CA ALA A 4 -9.15 -11.57 8.60
C ALA A 4 -9.80 -12.96 8.41
N PRO A 5 -9.29 -13.79 7.48
CA PRO A 5 -9.76 -15.17 7.31
C PRO A 5 -9.59 -16.01 8.58
N ALA A 6 -10.29 -17.12 8.75
CA ALA A 6 -10.15 -17.96 9.95
C ALA A 6 -8.73 -18.56 10.09
N PRO A 7 -8.16 -18.65 11.30
CA PRO A 7 -6.91 -19.39 11.53
C PRO A 7 -6.97 -20.83 10.98
N GLY A 8 -5.83 -21.34 10.50
CA GLY A 8 -5.74 -22.68 9.92
C GLY A 8 -6.25 -22.83 8.49
N THR A 9 -6.73 -21.75 7.85
CA THR A 9 -7.18 -21.78 6.45
C THR A 9 -6.06 -21.35 5.48
N PRO A 10 -6.06 -21.85 4.23
CA PRO A 10 -5.16 -21.34 3.19
C PRO A 10 -5.27 -19.82 2.97
N GLN A 11 -6.47 -19.27 3.08
CA GLN A 11 -6.73 -17.83 2.96
C GLN A 11 -6.02 -17.03 4.06
N ARG A 12 -5.90 -17.58 5.27
CA ARG A 12 -5.13 -16.95 6.35
C ARG A 12 -3.64 -16.88 6.01
N ALA A 13 -3.09 -17.89 5.34
CA ALA A 13 -1.70 -17.84 4.87
C ALA A 13 -1.51 -16.73 3.83
N GLN A 14 -2.46 -16.59 2.88
CA GLN A 14 -2.44 -15.50 1.90
C GLN A 14 -2.56 -14.11 2.56
N TYR A 15 -3.43 -13.99 3.56
CA TYR A 15 -3.56 -12.78 4.38
C TYR A 15 -2.23 -12.41 5.04
N TYR A 16 -1.59 -13.36 5.73
CA TYR A 16 -0.29 -13.12 6.37
C TYR A 16 0.80 -12.75 5.36
N ARG A 17 0.83 -13.41 4.20
CA ARG A 17 1.76 -13.09 3.12
C ARG A 17 1.67 -11.61 2.73
N TRP A 18 0.45 -11.09 2.53
CA TRP A 18 0.27 -9.68 2.13
C TRP A 18 0.54 -8.69 3.27
N MET A 19 0.09 -8.99 4.49
CA MET A 19 0.37 -8.15 5.66
C MET A 19 1.89 -8.03 5.90
N LEU A 20 2.61 -9.16 5.87
CA LEU A 20 4.06 -9.19 6.05
C LEU A 20 4.81 -8.60 4.86
N PHE A 21 4.33 -8.79 3.63
CA PHE A 21 4.89 -8.12 2.46
C PHE A 21 4.84 -6.60 2.62
N MET A 22 3.69 -6.04 2.99
CA MET A 22 3.54 -4.60 3.21
C MET A 22 4.43 -4.10 4.37
N ALA A 23 4.41 -4.81 5.51
CA ALA A 23 5.18 -4.43 6.69
C ALA A 23 6.71 -4.50 6.49
N ASN A 24 7.19 -5.47 5.70
CA ASN A 24 8.63 -5.73 5.56
C ASN A 24 9.21 -5.28 4.21
N THR A 25 8.37 -4.83 3.27
CA THR A 25 8.82 -4.34 1.95
C THR A 25 8.46 -2.87 1.77
N LEU A 26 7.17 -2.53 1.77
CA LEU A 26 6.72 -1.16 1.49
C LEU A 26 7.06 -0.21 2.64
N MET A 27 6.71 -0.55 3.88
CA MET A 27 6.96 0.34 5.03
C MET A 27 8.45 0.71 5.22
N PRO A 28 9.42 -0.23 5.23
CA PRO A 28 10.82 0.15 5.36
C PRO A 28 11.34 0.93 4.14
N ALA A 29 10.85 0.64 2.93
CA ALA A 29 11.21 1.44 1.76
C ALA A 29 10.65 2.87 1.86
N TYR A 30 9.43 3.06 2.36
CA TYR A 30 8.89 4.39 2.68
C TYR A 30 9.69 5.10 3.77
N ARG A 31 10.14 4.38 4.79
CA ARG A 31 11.01 4.96 5.83
C ARG A 31 12.30 5.51 5.22
N ALA A 32 12.93 4.76 4.31
CA ALA A 32 14.11 5.21 3.58
C ALA A 32 13.81 6.38 2.63
N TRP A 33 12.63 6.41 2.01
CA TRP A 33 12.21 7.52 1.13
C TRP A 33 12.00 8.83 1.90
N PHE A 34 11.19 8.82 2.97
CA PHE A 34 10.83 10.03 3.71
C PHE A 34 11.95 10.55 4.62
N TYR A 35 12.80 9.66 5.12
CA TYR A 35 13.82 9.98 6.12
C TYR A 35 15.21 9.51 5.67
N ALA A 36 15.52 9.72 4.39
CA ALA A 36 16.77 9.30 3.79
C ALA A 36 18.05 9.72 4.55
N PRO A 37 18.15 10.94 5.12
CA PRO A 37 19.33 11.33 5.91
C PRO A 37 19.58 10.44 7.13
N GLU A 38 18.54 9.86 7.73
CA GLU A 38 18.71 8.98 8.91
C GLU A 38 19.27 7.61 8.55
N VAL A 39 19.21 7.21 7.27
CA VAL A 39 19.71 5.92 6.81
C VAL A 39 21.22 5.96 6.55
N ALA A 40 21.72 7.03 5.94
CA ALA A 40 23.11 7.11 5.47
C ALA A 40 23.77 8.50 5.57
N GLY A 41 23.16 9.43 6.32
CA GLY A 41 23.62 10.82 6.45
C GLY A 41 23.17 11.72 5.28
N GLU A 42 23.27 13.03 5.48
CA GLU A 42 22.79 14.04 4.50
C GLU A 42 23.45 13.90 3.13
N GLY A 43 24.76 13.61 3.09
CA GLY A 43 25.52 13.47 1.85
C GLY A 43 25.09 12.30 0.95
N ASN A 44 24.34 11.33 1.48
CA ASN A 44 23.87 10.16 0.73
C ASN A 44 22.34 10.16 0.52
N ALA A 45 21.63 11.20 0.97
CA ALA A 45 20.17 11.19 1.03
C ALA A 45 19.50 11.02 -0.35
N GLU A 46 20.10 11.56 -1.42
CA GLU A 46 19.58 11.41 -2.78
C GLU A 46 19.69 9.96 -3.28
N ALA A 47 20.87 9.34 -3.14
CA ALA A 47 21.08 7.94 -3.51
C ALA A 47 20.15 6.99 -2.72
N VAL A 48 19.93 7.27 -1.43
CA VAL A 48 18.97 6.51 -0.61
C VAL A 48 17.55 6.67 -1.13
N ARG A 49 17.11 7.90 -1.44
CA ARG A 49 15.78 8.14 -2.00
C ARG A 49 15.59 7.42 -3.33
N GLU A 50 16.58 7.47 -4.22
CA GLU A 50 16.46 6.79 -5.52
C GLU A 50 16.36 5.27 -5.36
N HIS A 51 17.18 4.66 -4.50
CA HIS A 51 17.06 3.24 -4.21
C HIS A 51 15.70 2.88 -3.57
N ALA A 52 15.21 3.70 -2.65
CA ALA A 52 13.91 3.52 -2.02
C ALA A 52 12.77 3.62 -3.05
N ARG A 53 12.83 4.58 -3.97
CA ARG A 53 11.87 4.75 -5.06
C ARG A 53 11.76 3.49 -5.90
N LEU A 54 12.89 2.96 -6.38
CA LEU A 54 12.93 1.73 -7.18
C LEU A 54 12.32 0.53 -6.43
N LYS A 55 12.60 0.41 -5.13
CA LYS A 55 11.98 -0.63 -4.29
C LYS A 55 10.47 -0.47 -4.15
N ILE A 56 9.99 0.75 -3.90
CA ILE A 56 8.57 1.05 -3.76
C ILE A 56 7.84 0.77 -5.07
N GLU A 57 8.36 1.24 -6.20
CA GLU A 57 7.74 1.04 -7.51
C GLU A 57 7.73 -0.44 -7.92
N GLY A 58 8.80 -1.19 -7.63
CA GLY A 58 8.84 -2.64 -7.83
C GLY A 58 7.82 -3.38 -6.96
N ALA A 59 7.63 -2.95 -5.71
CA ALA A 59 6.61 -3.49 -4.84
C ALA A 59 5.19 -3.19 -5.37
N TRP A 60 4.93 -1.96 -5.84
CA TRP A 60 3.67 -1.61 -6.47
C TRP A 60 3.39 -2.40 -7.74
N GLN A 61 4.39 -2.63 -8.58
CA GLN A 61 4.26 -3.50 -9.76
C GLN A 61 3.81 -4.91 -9.37
N ARG A 62 4.37 -5.47 -8.29
CA ARG A 62 3.98 -6.80 -7.80
C ARG A 62 2.53 -6.84 -7.30
N VAL A 63 2.11 -5.82 -6.56
CA VAL A 63 0.72 -5.73 -6.08
C VAL A 63 -0.23 -5.52 -7.25
N ALA A 64 0.11 -4.65 -8.19
CA ALA A 64 -0.70 -4.36 -9.38
C ALA A 64 -0.94 -5.64 -10.20
N GLY A 65 0.10 -6.44 -10.44
CA GLY A 65 -0.05 -7.73 -11.11
C GLY A 65 -0.96 -8.70 -10.34
N HIS A 66 -0.77 -8.81 -9.02
CA HIS A 66 -1.65 -9.66 -8.20
C HIS A 66 -3.12 -9.21 -8.24
N LEU A 67 -3.41 -7.91 -8.14
CA LEU A 67 -4.77 -7.39 -8.19
C LEU A 67 -5.40 -7.51 -9.59
N GLN A 68 -4.58 -7.46 -10.64
CA GLN A 68 -5.03 -7.71 -12.00
C GLN A 68 -5.48 -9.17 -12.18
N ASP A 69 -4.74 -10.13 -11.61
CA ASP A 69 -5.01 -11.55 -11.78
C ASP A 69 -6.00 -12.12 -10.76
N HIS A 70 -6.07 -11.52 -9.57
CA HIS A 70 -6.75 -12.09 -8.40
C HIS A 70 -7.60 -11.09 -7.61
N GLY A 71 -7.83 -9.87 -8.14
CA GLY A 71 -8.71 -8.88 -7.52
C GLY A 71 -10.16 -9.37 -7.42
N PRO A 72 -11.07 -8.59 -6.80
CA PRO A 72 -11.01 -7.13 -6.56
C PRO A 72 -10.22 -6.65 -5.32
N TYR A 73 -10.00 -7.52 -4.35
CA TYR A 73 -9.21 -7.27 -3.13
C TYR A 73 -7.97 -8.17 -3.11
N LEU A 74 -7.05 -7.97 -2.16
CA LEU A 74 -5.83 -8.75 -2.05
C LEU A 74 -6.08 -10.26 -1.86
N LEU A 75 -7.25 -10.63 -1.34
CA LEU A 75 -7.66 -12.02 -1.12
C LEU A 75 -8.81 -12.48 -2.03
N GLY A 76 -9.04 -11.81 -3.16
CA GLY A 76 -10.14 -12.11 -4.08
C GLY A 76 -11.36 -11.23 -3.81
N GLU A 77 -12.53 -11.86 -3.68
CA GLU A 77 -13.81 -11.17 -3.51
C GLU A 77 -14.00 -10.54 -2.13
N ASP A 78 -13.32 -11.08 -1.11
CA ASP A 78 -13.52 -10.67 0.27
C ASP A 78 -12.56 -9.54 0.69
N LEU A 79 -13.14 -8.44 1.17
CA LEU A 79 -12.41 -7.38 1.85
C LEU A 79 -11.75 -7.91 3.13
N SER A 80 -10.50 -7.52 3.36
CA SER A 80 -9.76 -7.78 4.60
C SER A 80 -9.07 -6.53 5.15
N ALA A 81 -8.51 -6.64 6.36
CA ALA A 81 -7.63 -5.63 6.93
C ALA A 81 -6.41 -5.32 6.04
N ALA A 82 -5.98 -6.26 5.18
CA ALA A 82 -4.85 -6.04 4.29
C ALA A 82 -5.15 -4.95 3.25
N ASP A 83 -6.39 -4.84 2.78
CA ASP A 83 -6.81 -3.84 1.79
C ASP A 83 -6.85 -2.43 2.37
N PHE A 84 -7.22 -2.30 3.64
CA PHE A 84 -7.12 -1.02 4.36
C PHE A 84 -5.67 -0.60 4.54
N LEU A 85 -4.79 -1.53 4.94
CA LEU A 85 -3.36 -1.25 5.05
C LEU A 85 -2.75 -0.86 3.69
N LEU A 86 -3.15 -1.56 2.64
CA LEU A 86 -2.74 -1.27 1.27
C LEU A 86 -3.15 0.15 0.87
N THR A 87 -4.41 0.51 1.08
CA THR A 87 -4.96 1.83 0.76
C THR A 87 -4.23 2.96 1.50
N MET A 88 -3.90 2.74 2.78
CA MET A 88 -3.09 3.69 3.56
C MET A 88 -1.68 3.86 2.95
N LEU A 89 -1.02 2.76 2.58
CA LEU A 89 0.30 2.82 1.94
C LEU A 89 0.25 3.46 0.55
N MET A 90 -0.83 3.23 -0.20
CA MET A 90 -1.05 3.91 -1.47
C MET A 90 -1.06 5.42 -1.29
N ARG A 91 -1.73 5.95 -0.25
CA ARG A 91 -1.70 7.39 0.09
C ARG A 91 -0.30 7.94 0.30
N TRP A 92 0.61 7.14 0.85
CA TRP A 92 1.99 7.59 1.10
C TRP A 92 2.75 7.85 -0.20
N SER A 93 2.38 7.19 -1.30
CA SER A 93 2.99 7.42 -2.62
C SER A 93 2.59 8.72 -3.32
N ARG A 94 1.55 9.43 -2.87
CA ARG A 94 0.89 10.52 -3.62
C ARG A 94 1.80 11.65 -4.13
N ASN A 95 2.93 11.89 -3.46
CA ASN A 95 3.90 12.93 -3.83
C ASN A 95 5.20 12.36 -4.40
N MET A 96 5.23 11.06 -4.73
CA MET A 96 6.38 10.43 -5.37
C MET A 96 6.35 10.68 -6.89
N PRO A 97 7.49 10.53 -7.59
CA PRO A 97 7.53 10.65 -9.05
C PRO A 97 6.54 9.74 -9.79
N LYS A 98 6.28 8.55 -9.22
CA LYS A 98 5.27 7.62 -9.71
C LYS A 98 4.35 7.18 -8.55
N PRO A 99 3.21 7.86 -8.34
CA PRO A 99 2.25 7.47 -7.33
C PRO A 99 1.56 6.14 -7.67
N SER A 100 1.03 5.46 -6.65
CA SER A 100 0.48 4.10 -6.75
C SER A 100 -0.77 3.98 -7.65
N ASP A 101 -1.53 5.06 -7.83
CA ASP A 101 -2.66 5.18 -8.76
C ASP A 101 -2.22 5.25 -10.24
N SER A 102 -0.92 5.38 -10.53
CA SER A 102 -0.40 5.28 -11.90
C SER A 102 -0.55 3.86 -12.50
N TRP A 103 -0.84 2.84 -11.68
CA TRP A 103 -1.17 1.50 -12.16
C TRP A 103 -2.69 1.31 -12.18
N PRO A 104 -3.31 0.92 -13.31
CA PRO A 104 -4.77 0.80 -13.44
C PRO A 104 -5.43 -0.12 -12.40
N ALA A 105 -4.81 -1.26 -12.08
CA ALA A 105 -5.33 -2.20 -11.08
C ALA A 105 -5.33 -1.60 -9.66
N LEU A 106 -4.30 -0.83 -9.32
CA LEU A 106 -4.19 -0.12 -8.05
C LEU A 106 -5.19 1.03 -7.99
N LEU A 107 -5.31 1.86 -9.05
CA LEU A 107 -6.31 2.91 -9.13
C LEU A 107 -7.74 2.38 -8.94
N THR A 108 -8.04 1.23 -9.56
CA THR A 108 -9.34 0.56 -9.40
C THR A 108 -9.58 0.14 -7.95
N HIS A 109 -8.55 -0.43 -7.31
CA HIS A 109 -8.62 -0.82 -5.90
C HIS A 109 -8.80 0.40 -4.98
N ALA A 110 -8.02 1.47 -5.17
CA ALA A 110 -8.16 2.71 -4.41
C ALA A 110 -9.55 3.32 -4.58
N THR A 111 -10.06 3.42 -5.80
CA THR A 111 -11.41 3.92 -6.07
C THR A 111 -12.46 3.13 -5.27
N ARG A 112 -12.36 1.79 -5.29
CA ARG A 112 -13.26 0.92 -4.51
C ARG A 112 -13.17 1.16 -3.01
N MET A 113 -11.97 1.35 -2.48
CA MET A 113 -11.74 1.57 -1.05
C MET A 113 -12.19 2.98 -0.61
N LYS A 114 -11.95 3.99 -1.44
CA LYS A 114 -12.34 5.39 -1.23
C LYS A 114 -13.86 5.60 -1.28
N ALA A 115 -14.58 4.78 -2.06
CA ALA A 115 -16.04 4.84 -2.16
C ALA A 115 -16.77 4.39 -0.87
N ARG A 116 -16.07 3.86 0.13
CA ARG A 116 -16.68 3.40 1.38
C ARG A 116 -17.01 4.59 2.29
N PRO A 117 -18.18 4.63 2.95
CA PRO A 117 -18.52 5.68 3.91
C PRO A 117 -17.49 5.85 5.04
N ALA A 118 -16.91 4.73 5.50
CA ALA A 118 -15.86 4.74 6.53
C ALA A 118 -14.58 5.47 6.10
N PHE A 119 -14.29 5.53 4.79
CA PHE A 119 -13.15 6.28 4.28
C PHE A 119 -13.38 7.80 4.43
N ALA A 120 -14.55 8.28 4.03
CA ALA A 120 -14.92 9.69 4.20
C ALA A 120 -14.90 10.12 5.68
N GLU A 121 -15.43 9.28 6.57
CA GLU A 121 -15.38 9.50 8.02
C GLU A 121 -13.94 9.57 8.54
N THR A 122 -13.06 8.68 8.08
CA THR A 122 -11.64 8.69 8.48
C THR A 122 -10.96 9.97 8.02
N CYS A 123 -11.18 10.39 6.76
CA CYS A 123 -10.63 11.64 6.23
C CYS A 123 -11.11 12.86 7.03
N ALA A 124 -12.39 12.89 7.42
CA ALA A 124 -12.94 13.97 8.24
C ALA A 124 -12.27 14.04 9.62
N ARG A 125 -12.11 12.90 10.30
CA ARG A 125 -11.47 12.83 11.64
C ARG A 125 -10.00 13.19 11.61
N GLU A 126 -9.28 12.76 10.57
CA GLU A 126 -7.84 12.98 10.44
C GLU A 126 -7.49 14.27 9.70
N SER A 127 -8.49 15.09 9.35
CA SER A 127 -8.31 16.32 8.55
C SER A 127 -7.54 16.08 7.25
N LEU A 128 -7.79 14.93 6.61
CA LEU A 128 -7.15 14.56 5.36
C LEU A 128 -7.95 15.07 4.18
N THR A 129 -7.28 15.72 3.25
CA THR A 129 -7.82 15.90 1.91
C THR A 129 -7.68 14.60 1.12
N ASP A 130 -8.57 14.44 0.15
CA ASP A 130 -8.47 13.34 -0.80
C ASP A 130 -7.12 13.39 -1.55
N TRP A 131 -6.62 12.23 -2.00
CA TRP A 131 -5.44 12.15 -2.86
C TRP A 131 -5.82 11.47 -4.19
N ALA A 132 -5.31 12.06 -5.27
CA ALA A 132 -5.48 11.67 -6.65
C ALA A 132 -4.13 11.69 -7.35
#